data_AF-A0A968BBF9-F1
#
_entry.id   AF-A0A968BBF9-F1
#
_cell.length_a   1.000
_cell.length_b   1.000
_cell.length_c   1.000
_cell.angle_alpha   90.00
_cell.angle_beta   90.00
_cell.angle_gamma   90.00
#
_symmetry.space_group_name_H-M   'P 1'
#
loop_
_entity.id
_entity.type
_entity.pdbx_description
1 polymer ?
#
loop_
_entity_poly.entity_id
_entity_poly.type
_entity_poly.pdbx_seq_one_letter_code
_entity_poly.pdbx_strand_id
1 'polypeptide(L)'
;ITETAAINNLSQALQFINSMRRLGCKFALDDFGSGVSSFAYLKKLPIDYLKIDRGFVQNMISDAGDHAMVTAINQIGHVMDIRTIAEGVEDIITLKVLRELRVDY
;
A
#
# COMPACT_ATOMS: atom_id res chain seq x y z
N ILE A 1 -1.77 -1.94 9.72
CA ILE A 1 -1.49 -0.70 10.49
C ILE A 1 -1.63 0.47 9.54
N THR A 2 -2.16 1.62 9.97
CA THR A 2 -2.27 2.78 9.08
C THR A 2 -0.96 3.52 8.93
N GLU A 3 -0.78 4.19 7.80
CA GLU A 3 0.39 5.01 7.50
C GLU A 3 0.65 6.06 8.59
N THR A 4 -0.37 6.85 8.95
CA THR A 4 -0.28 7.91 9.95
C THR A 4 0.16 7.39 11.32
N ALA A 5 -0.35 6.24 11.74
CA ALA A 5 0.03 5.63 13.02
C ALA A 5 1.50 5.20 13.03
N ALA A 6 1.99 4.66 11.91
CA ALA A 6 3.39 4.24 11.77
C ALA A 6 4.35 5.46 11.75
N ILE A 7 3.98 6.55 11.09
CA ILE A 7 4.80 7.77 10.97
C ILE A 7 4.94 8.47 12.33
N ASN A 8 3.85 8.57 13.10
CA ASN A 8 3.86 9.26 14.39
C ASN A 8 4.83 8.64 15.41
N ASN A 9 5.04 7.32 15.34
CA ASN A 9 6.01 6.65 16.21
C ASN A 9 6.62 5.39 15.58
N LEU A 10 7.53 5.60 14.63
CA LEU A 10 8.17 4.52 13.88
C LEU A 10 8.84 3.48 14.79
N SER A 11 9.48 3.89 15.89
CA SER A 11 10.16 2.97 16.80
C SER A 11 9.17 2.01 17.47
N GLN A 12 8.07 2.52 18.01
CA GLN A 12 7.03 1.69 18.62
C GLN A 12 6.33 0.79 17.59
N ALA A 13 6.06 1.32 16.38
CA ALA A 13 5.49 0.53 15.29
C ALA A 13 6.40 -0.66 14.93
N LEU A 14 7.70 -0.43 14.79
CA LEU A 14 8.67 -1.50 14.50
C LEU A 14 8.73 -2.54 15.62
N GLN A 15 8.75 -2.13 16.88
CA GLN A 15 8.75 -3.06 18.02
C GLN A 15 7.48 -3.93 18.03
N PHE A 16 6.32 -3.31 17.79
CA PHE A 16 5.04 -4.01 17.71
C PHE A 16 5.02 -5.01 16.55
N ILE A 17 5.32 -4.57 15.33
CA ILE A 17 5.34 -5.43 14.14
C ILE A 17 6.28 -6.61 14.36
N ASN A 18 7.51 -6.37 14.80
CA ASN A 18 8.48 -7.44 15.03
C ASN A 18 8.01 -8.43 16.09
N SER A 19 7.31 -7.98 17.13
CA SER A 19 6.79 -8.86 18.17
C SER A 19 5.67 -9.75 17.67
N MET A 20 4.76 -9.20 16.86
CA MET A 20 3.67 -9.96 16.26
C MET A 20 4.14 -10.86 15.13
N ARG A 21 5.14 -10.46 14.35
CA ARG A 21 5.77 -11.32 13.33
C ARG A 21 6.41 -12.57 13.94
N ARG A 22 7.00 -12.48 15.13
CA ARG A 22 7.51 -13.65 15.88
C ARG A 22 6.40 -14.65 16.24
N LEU A 23 5.14 -14.21 16.25
CA LEU A 23 3.96 -15.07 16.45
C LEU A 23 3.39 -15.61 15.13
N GLY A 24 4.01 -15.31 13.98
CA GLY A 24 3.55 -15.75 12.66
C GLY A 24 2.54 -14.81 11.99
N CYS A 25 2.28 -13.63 12.57
CA CYS A 25 1.39 -12.65 11.94
C CYS A 25 2.02 -12.00 10.71
N LYS A 26 1.20 -11.79 9.68
CA LYS A 26 1.52 -10.94 8.53
C LYS A 26 1.02 -9.52 8.75
N PHE A 27 1.64 -8.57 8.09
CA PHE A 27 1.34 -7.14 8.23
C PHE A 27 1.04 -6.49 6.89
N ALA A 28 -0.01 -5.67 6.90
CA ALA A 28 -0.32 -4.74 5.83
C ALA A 28 -0.11 -3.31 6.32
N LEU A 29 0.49 -2.46 5.48
CA LEU A 29 0.41 -1.01 5.63
C LEU A 29 -0.83 -0.51 4.89
N ASP A 30 -1.67 0.21 5.62
CA ASP A 30 -3.02 0.62 5.22
C ASP A 30 -3.06 2.07 4.76
N ASP A 31 -3.98 2.39 3.84
CA ASP A 31 -4.24 3.73 3.28
C ASP A 31 -2.98 4.42 2.70
N PHE A 32 -2.08 3.69 2.05
CA PHE A 32 -0.83 4.27 1.55
C PHE A 32 -1.11 5.24 0.39
N GLY A 33 -0.61 6.47 0.53
CA GLY A 33 -0.80 7.57 -0.43
C GLY A 33 -1.77 8.65 0.06
N SER A 34 -2.63 8.36 1.04
CA SER A 34 -3.70 9.29 1.49
C SER A 34 -3.19 10.50 2.31
N GLY A 35 -1.93 10.46 2.74
CA GLY A 35 -1.32 11.46 3.63
C GLY A 35 0.06 11.92 3.18
N VAL A 36 0.92 12.28 4.14
CA VAL A 36 2.33 12.60 3.86
C VAL A 36 3.11 11.29 3.67
N SER A 37 2.83 10.61 2.56
CA SER A 37 3.42 9.32 2.24
C SER A 37 4.91 9.45 2.03
N SER A 38 5.65 8.64 2.78
CA SER A 38 7.10 8.63 2.71
C SER A 38 7.58 7.20 2.48
N PHE A 39 8.02 6.96 1.24
CA PHE A 39 8.70 5.72 0.84
C PHE A 39 9.94 5.44 1.71
N ALA A 40 10.53 6.46 2.33
CA ALA A 40 11.62 6.29 3.27
C ALA A 40 11.21 5.49 4.52
N TYR A 41 9.95 5.60 4.97
CA TYR A 41 9.42 4.77 6.05
C TYR A 41 9.04 3.39 5.56
N LEU A 42 8.41 3.29 4.38
CA LEU A 42 8.07 2.02 3.76
C LEU A 42 9.30 1.09 3.71
N LYS A 43 10.47 1.63 3.35
CA LYS A 43 11.74 0.89 3.30
C LYS A 43 12.19 0.27 4.63
N LYS A 44 11.72 0.80 5.75
CA LYS A 44 12.11 0.34 7.09
C LYS A 44 11.08 -0.60 7.71
N LEU A 45 9.85 -0.62 7.21
CA LEU A 45 8.74 -1.37 7.80
C LEU A 45 8.75 -2.82 7.28
N PRO A 46 8.85 -3.84 8.15
CA PRO A 46 8.83 -5.24 7.73
C PRO A 46 7.39 -5.72 7.53
N ILE A 47 6.77 -5.27 6.43
CA ILE A 47 5.39 -5.59 6.04
C ILE A 47 5.37 -6.58 4.87
N ASP A 48 4.27 -7.31 4.74
CA ASP A 48 4.06 -8.31 3.68
C ASP A 48 3.10 -7.78 2.59
N TYR A 49 2.31 -6.74 2.93
CA TYR A 49 1.33 -6.14 2.03
C TYR A 49 1.34 -4.62 2.11
N LEU A 50 1.11 -3.98 0.97
CA LEU A 50 0.91 -2.53 0.83
C LEU A 50 -0.46 -2.28 0.22
N LYS A 51 -1.36 -1.65 0.98
CA LYS A 51 -2.69 -1.32 0.49
C LYS A 51 -2.69 0.09 -0.10
N ILE A 52 -3.10 0.19 -1.38
CA ILE A 52 -3.19 1.43 -2.15
C ILE A 52 -4.51 2.09 -1.77
N ASP A 53 -4.43 3.34 -1.30
CA ASP A 53 -5.60 4.07 -0.83
C ASP A 53 -6.71 4.14 -1.90
N ARG A 54 -7.96 3.98 -1.43
CA ARG A 54 -9.15 3.95 -2.27
C ARG A 54 -9.33 5.21 -3.12
N GLY A 55 -8.87 6.37 -2.64
CA GLY A 55 -9.03 7.64 -3.34
C GLY A 55 -8.36 7.61 -4.71
N PHE A 56 -7.14 7.06 -4.80
CA PHE A 56 -6.46 6.88 -6.08
C PHE A 56 -7.15 5.82 -6.94
N VAL A 57 -7.52 4.69 -6.34
CA VAL A 57 -8.10 3.56 -7.06
C VAL A 57 -9.44 3.92 -7.70
N GLN A 58 -10.30 4.66 -7.01
CA GLN A 58 -11.62 5.04 -7.53
C GLN A 58 -11.54 6.04 -8.70
N ASN A 59 -10.50 6.88 -8.72
CA ASN A 59 -10.36 7.96 -9.70
C ASN A 59 -9.44 7.61 -10.89
N MET A 60 -8.62 6.57 -10.79
CA MET A 60 -7.56 6.25 -11.76
C MET A 60 -8.01 5.99 -13.21
N ILE A 61 -9.30 5.79 -13.45
CA ILE A 61 -9.86 5.63 -14.79
C ILE A 61 -10.06 6.99 -15.48
N SER A 62 -10.42 8.01 -14.70
CA SER A 62 -10.69 9.36 -15.20
C SER A 62 -9.57 10.37 -14.92
N ASP A 63 -8.69 10.08 -13.97
CA ASP A 63 -7.58 10.95 -13.57
C ASP A 63 -6.22 10.28 -13.84
N ALA A 64 -5.43 10.89 -14.72
CA ALA A 64 -4.12 10.37 -15.12
C ALA A 64 -3.08 10.47 -13.99
N GLY A 65 -3.23 11.42 -13.07
CA GLY A 65 -2.37 11.55 -11.89
C GLY A 65 -2.60 10.40 -10.93
N ASP A 66 -3.86 10.08 -10.63
CA ASP A 66 -4.22 8.95 -9.77
C ASP A 66 -3.82 7.63 -10.42
N HIS A 67 -3.97 7.50 -11.74
CA HIS A 67 -3.43 6.35 -12.49
C HIS A 67 -1.92 6.19 -12.33
N ALA A 68 -1.17 7.29 -12.46
CA ALA A 68 0.27 7.29 -12.28
C ALA A 68 0.67 6.94 -10.84
N MET A 69 -0.09 7.41 -9.84
CA MET A 69 0.13 7.07 -8.43
C MET A 69 -0.08 5.58 -8.16
N VAL A 70 -1.20 5.00 -8.58
CA VAL A 70 -1.46 3.55 -8.43
C VAL A 70 -0.34 2.74 -9.07
N THR A 71 0.08 3.12 -10.29
CA THR A 71 1.16 2.46 -11.02
C THR A 71 2.48 2.55 -10.25
N ALA A 72 2.85 3.72 -9.77
CA ALA A 72 4.11 3.95 -9.05
C ALA A 72 4.15 3.21 -7.72
N ILE A 73 3.06 3.26 -6.93
CA ILE A 73 2.96 2.55 -5.66
C ILE A 73 3.07 1.05 -5.87
N ASN A 74 2.38 0.51 -6.89
CA ASN A 74 2.47 -0.91 -7.24
C ASN A 74 3.91 -1.33 -7.59
N GLN A 75 4.56 -0.58 -8.48
CA GLN A 75 5.94 -0.84 -8.88
C GLN A 75 6.92 -0.80 -7.70
N ILE A 76 6.79 0.18 -6.81
CA ILE A 76 7.64 0.29 -5.63
C ILE A 76 7.41 -0.87 -4.66
N GLY A 77 6.15 -1.27 -4.45
CA GLY A 77 5.81 -2.45 -3.66
C GLY A 77 6.55 -3.69 -4.16
N HIS A 78 6.44 -4.00 -5.45
CA HIS A 78 7.11 -5.16 -6.05
C HIS A 78 8.63 -5.08 -6.01
N VAL A 79 9.23 -3.91 -6.25
CA VAL A 79 10.69 -3.71 -6.12
C VAL A 79 11.18 -4.01 -4.70
N MET A 80 10.31 -3.81 -3.71
CA MET A 80 10.59 -4.04 -2.30
C MET A 80 10.17 -5.43 -1.82
N ASP A 81 9.75 -6.32 -2.72
CA ASP A 81 9.20 -7.66 -2.42
C ASP A 81 7.96 -7.61 -1.49
N ILE A 82 7.14 -6.57 -1.66
CA ILE A 82 5.88 -6.36 -0.95
C ILE A 82 4.73 -6.53 -1.93
N ARG A 83 3.72 -7.33 -1.57
CA ARG A 83 2.53 -7.50 -2.41
C ARG A 83 1.57 -6.33 -2.26
N THR A 84 0.94 -5.92 -3.34
CA THR A 84 0.05 -4.76 -3.37
C THR A 84 -1.42 -5.18 -3.33
N ILE A 85 -2.25 -4.36 -2.70
CA ILE A 85 -3.69 -4.56 -2.60
C ILE A 85 -4.36 -3.26 -3.02
N ALA A 86 -5.23 -3.27 -4.02
CA ALA A 86 -6.03 -2.10 -4.37
C ALA A 86 -7.32 -2.04 -3.55
N GLU A 87 -7.58 -0.92 -2.88
CA GLU A 87 -8.79 -0.75 -2.07
C GLU A 87 -9.94 -0.12 -2.85
N GLY A 88 -11.17 -0.48 -2.51
CA GLY A 88 -12.37 0.19 -3.06
C GLY A 88 -12.64 -0.10 -4.54
N VAL A 89 -12.24 -1.27 -5.04
CA VAL A 89 -12.55 -1.71 -6.41
C VAL A 89 -14.02 -2.11 -6.52
N GLU A 90 -14.85 -1.22 -7.08
CA GLU A 90 -16.31 -1.38 -7.14
C GLU A 90 -16.83 -1.69 -8.56
N ASP A 91 -16.00 -1.57 -9.59
CA ASP A 91 -16.39 -1.77 -10.98
C ASP A 91 -15.40 -2.64 -11.79
N ILE A 92 -15.91 -3.21 -12.88
CA ILE A 92 -15.18 -4.16 -13.72
C ILE A 92 -14.08 -3.50 -14.55
N ILE A 93 -14.21 -2.21 -14.88
CA ILE A 93 -13.24 -1.48 -15.68
C ILE A 93 -11.99 -1.24 -14.83
N THR A 94 -12.17 -0.72 -13.61
CA THR A 94 -11.09 -0.54 -12.62
C THR A 94 -10.39 -1.85 -12.31
N LEU A 95 -11.15 -2.94 -12.05
CA LEU A 95 -10.57 -4.26 -11.81
C LEU A 95 -9.71 -4.74 -12.98
N LYS A 96 -10.15 -4.51 -14.23
CA LYS A 96 -9.42 -4.92 -15.42
C LYS A 96 -8.10 -4.16 -15.54
N VAL A 97 -8.12 -2.84 -15.35
CA VAL A 97 -6.91 -1.99 -15.40
C VAL A 97 -5.92 -2.39 -14.31
N LEU A 98 -6.38 -2.62 -13.07
CA LEU A 98 -5.53 -3.07 -11.96
C LEU A 98 -4.84 -4.42 -12.25
N ARG A 99 -5.55 -5.36 -12.89
CA ARG A 99 -4.98 -6.64 -13.34
C ARG A 99 -3.93 -6.46 -14.44
N GLU A 100 -4.16 -5.54 -15.38
CA GLU A 100 -3.18 -5.20 -16.41
C GLU A 100 -1.92 -4.57 -15.82
N LEU A 101 -2.07 -3.73 -14.79
CA LEU A 101 -0.98 -3.20 -13.98
C LEU A 101 -0.31 -4.24 -13.07
N ARG A 102 -0.89 -5.44 -12.97
CA ARG A 102 -0.45 -6.57 -12.13
C ARG A 102 -0.48 -6.28 -10.63
N VAL A 103 -1.44 -5.51 -10.15
CA VAL A 103 -1.71 -5.44 -8.71
C VAL A 103 -2.06 -6.84 -8.19
N ASP A 104 -1.52 -7.24 -7.04
CA ASP A 104 -1.62 -8.65 -6.58
C ASP A 104 -3.03 -9.03 -6.11
N TYR A 105 -3.76 -8.08 -5.50
CA TYR A 105 -5.10 -8.27 -4.94
C TYR A 105 -6.04 -7.10 -5.21
#